data_AF-A0A2S7T5B0-F1
#
_entry.id   AF-A0A2S7T5B0-F1
#
_cell.length_a   1.000
_cell.length_b   1.000
_cell.length_c   1.000
_cell.angle_alpha   90.00
_cell.angle_beta   90.00
_cell.angle_gamma   90.00
#
_symmetry.space_group_name_H-M   'P 1'
#
loop_
_entity.id
_entity.type
_entity.pdbx_description
1 polymer ?
#
loop_
_entity_poly.entity_id
_entity_poly.type
_entity_poly.pdbx_seq_one_letter_code
_entity_poly.pdbx_strand_id
1 'polypeptide(L)'
;MKLMKQMAILVLLIGMMQGVNAQTRVVKVYPKHGTVVTALVKPKVIVHKRSKFYFADGVWYRANRRGYVVTSAPVGLRVKTLPRARKVVVVKGKRYYRYRGITYQKRRGHFYVVTL
;
A
#
# COMPACT_ATOMS: atom_id res chain seq x y z
N MET A 1 -46.57 13.46 -37.47
CA MET A 1 -45.21 12.91 -37.66
C MET A 1 -44.07 13.81 -37.15
N LYS A 2 -44.21 15.15 -37.04
CA LYS A 2 -43.14 16.04 -36.54
C LYS A 2 -42.81 15.86 -35.05
N LEU A 3 -43.82 15.60 -34.22
CA LEU A 3 -43.66 15.45 -32.76
C LEU A 3 -42.83 14.20 -32.37
N MET A 4 -43.00 13.08 -33.07
CA MET A 4 -42.20 11.87 -32.84
C MET A 4 -40.71 12.06 -33.18
N LYS A 5 -40.40 12.82 -34.23
CA LYS A 5 -39.01 13.13 -34.61
C LYS A 5 -38.32 14.02 -33.56
N GLN A 6 -39.05 14.94 -32.93
CA GLN A 6 -38.51 15.80 -31.87
C GLN A 6 -38.23 15.02 -30.58
N MET A 7 -39.08 14.06 -30.22
CA MET A 7 -38.83 13.19 -29.06
C MET A 7 -37.60 12.29 -29.25
N ALA A 8 -37.38 11.79 -30.47
CA ALA A 8 -36.18 10.99 -30.78
C ALA A 8 -34.88 11.78 -30.58
N ILE A 9 -34.86 13.06 -30.97
CA ILE A 9 -33.70 13.95 -30.80
C ILE A 9 -33.44 14.23 -29.30
N LEU A 10 -34.50 14.40 -28.52
CA LEU A 10 -34.42 14.67 -27.08
C LEU A 10 -33.89 13.46 -26.29
N VAL A 11 -34.33 12.25 -26.64
CA VAL A 11 -33.80 11.00 -26.06
C VAL A 11 -32.32 10.80 -26.43
N LEU A 12 -31.93 11.15 -27.66
CA LEU A 12 -30.53 11.09 -28.09
C LEU A 12 -29.63 12.05 -27.31
N LEU A 13 -30.11 13.27 -27.05
CA LEU A 13 -29.41 14.30 -26.27
C LEU A 13 -29.24 13.88 -24.80
N ILE A 14 -30.29 13.33 -24.18
CA ILE A 14 -30.24 12.84 -22.80
C ILE A 14 -29.29 11.64 -22.66
N GLY A 15 -29.21 10.78 -23.69
CA GLY A 15 -28.27 9.66 -23.74
C GLY A 15 -26.80 10.09 -23.77
N MET A 16 -26.48 11.25 -24.36
CA MET A 16 -25.11 11.77 -24.45
C MET A 16 -24.61 12.43 -23.15
N MET A 17 -25.51 12.87 -22.25
CA MET A 17 -25.12 13.52 -20.99
C MET A 17 -24.68 12.56 -19.87
N GLN A 18 -24.77 11.24 -20.06
CA GLN A 18 -24.47 10.24 -19.01
C GLN A 18 -22.98 9.92 -18.85
N GLY A 19 -22.09 10.61 -19.56
CA GLY A 19 -20.70 10.18 -19.78
C GLY A 19 -19.59 10.85 -18.98
N VAL A 20 -19.87 11.82 -18.09
CA VAL A 20 -18.80 12.58 -17.41
C VAL A 20 -18.71 12.20 -15.92
N ASN A 21 -18.28 10.97 -15.66
CA ASN A 21 -17.79 10.60 -14.34
C ASN A 21 -16.31 10.98 -14.25
N ALA A 22 -16.01 12.12 -13.61
CA ALA A 22 -14.64 12.49 -13.27
C ALA A 22 -14.12 11.55 -12.16
N GLN A 23 -13.51 10.42 -12.54
CA GLN A 23 -12.95 9.48 -11.57
C GLN A 23 -11.69 10.09 -10.93
N THR A 24 -11.82 10.69 -9.74
CA THR A 24 -10.67 11.22 -9.00
C THR A 24 -9.81 10.05 -8.52
N ARG A 25 -8.62 9.88 -9.11
CA ARG A 25 -7.65 8.88 -8.63
C ARG A 25 -7.03 9.37 -7.33
N VAL A 26 -7.51 8.88 -6.19
CA VAL A 26 -6.84 9.13 -4.90
C VAL A 26 -5.47 8.45 -4.91
N VAL A 27 -4.41 9.25 -5.03
CA VAL A 27 -3.04 8.76 -4.87
C VAL A 27 -2.73 8.67 -3.39
N LYS A 28 -2.58 7.45 -2.88
CA LYS A 28 -2.13 7.22 -1.50
C LYS A 28 -0.64 7.62 -1.39
N VAL A 29 -0.38 8.78 -0.80
CA VAL A 29 0.98 9.26 -0.51
C VAL A 29 1.47 8.59 0.77
N TYR A 30 2.65 7.98 0.70
CA TYR A 30 3.28 7.37 1.85
C TYR A 30 4.41 8.27 2.37
N PRO A 31 4.61 8.38 3.69
CA PRO A 31 5.65 9.22 4.25
C PRO A 31 7.04 8.74 3.83
N LYS A 32 7.96 9.71 3.70
CA LYS A 32 9.37 9.45 3.40
C LYS A 32 10.03 8.77 4.62
N HIS A 33 11.15 8.11 4.37
CA HIS A 33 11.96 7.55 5.46
C HIS A 33 12.45 8.68 6.38
N GLY A 34 12.44 8.44 7.70
CA GLY A 34 12.78 9.44 8.70
C GLY A 34 11.67 10.43 9.07
N THR A 35 10.56 10.48 8.33
CA THR A 35 9.42 11.33 8.69
C THR A 35 8.82 10.90 10.03
N VAL A 36 8.54 11.88 10.90
CA VAL A 36 7.83 11.67 12.17
C VAL A 36 6.33 11.81 11.93
N VAL A 37 5.56 10.83 12.37
CA VAL A 37 4.09 10.82 12.35
C VAL A 37 3.59 10.79 13.79
N THR A 38 2.62 11.62 14.12
CA THR A 38 2.09 11.73 15.49
C THR A 38 1.21 10.55 15.88
N ALA A 39 0.40 10.03 14.95
CA ALA A 39 -0.54 8.94 15.20
C ALA A 39 -0.55 7.90 14.06
N LEU A 40 -0.76 6.63 14.42
CA LEU A 40 -0.92 5.54 13.46
C LEU A 40 -2.33 4.98 13.54
N VAL A 41 -2.96 4.77 12.38
CA VAL A 41 -4.28 4.15 12.29
C VAL A 41 -4.11 2.63 12.26
N LYS A 42 -4.61 1.93 13.29
CA LYS A 42 -4.59 0.45 13.41
C LYS A 42 -3.19 -0.18 13.16
N PRO A 43 -2.13 0.27 13.84
CA PRO A 43 -0.80 -0.30 13.63
C PRO A 43 -0.72 -1.73 14.15
N LYS A 44 -0.05 -2.59 13.39
CA LYS A 44 0.35 -3.92 13.86
C LYS A 44 1.67 -3.82 14.60
N VAL A 45 1.67 -4.15 15.89
CA VAL A 45 2.88 -4.15 16.73
C VAL A 45 3.62 -5.48 16.57
N ILE A 46 4.92 -5.40 16.30
CA ILE A 46 5.79 -6.56 16.11
C ILE A 46 7.04 -6.36 16.94
N VAL A 47 7.29 -7.29 17.86
CA VAL A 47 8.46 -7.27 18.74
C VAL A 47 9.59 -8.07 18.08
N HIS A 48 10.77 -7.46 17.96
CA HIS A 48 11.97 -8.11 17.45
C HIS A 48 13.17 -7.69 18.30
N LYS A 49 13.90 -8.66 18.88
CA LYS A 49 15.10 -8.44 19.70
C LYS A 49 14.89 -7.32 20.76
N ARG A 50 13.83 -7.44 21.56
CA ARG A 50 13.42 -6.46 22.61
C ARG A 50 12.98 -5.08 22.10
N SER A 51 12.96 -4.83 20.79
CA SER A 51 12.46 -3.58 20.20
C SER A 51 11.07 -3.77 19.60
N LYS A 52 10.18 -2.80 19.84
CA LYS A 52 8.84 -2.76 19.24
C LYS A 52 8.88 -2.00 17.91
N PHE A 53 8.39 -2.62 16.86
CA PHE A 53 8.17 -2.03 15.55
C PHE A 53 6.68 -2.00 15.25
N TYR A 54 6.25 -0.96 14.54
CA TYR A 54 4.86 -0.72 14.20
C TYR A 54 4.72 -0.78 12.69
N PHE A 55 3.78 -1.56 12.20
CA PHE A 55 3.50 -1.70 10.78
C PHE A 55 2.09 -1.18 10.49
N ALA A 56 2.00 -0.09 9.72
CA ALA A 56 0.73 0.51 9.33
C ALA A 56 0.78 0.88 7.86
N ASP A 57 -0.27 0.56 7.12
CA ASP A 57 -0.40 0.87 5.69
C ASP A 57 0.78 0.43 4.80
N GLY A 58 1.49 -0.65 5.14
CA GLY A 58 2.67 -1.04 4.36
C GLY A 58 3.95 -0.26 4.69
N VAL A 59 3.96 0.49 5.78
CA VAL A 59 5.09 1.28 6.23
C VAL A 59 5.52 0.83 7.61
N TRP A 60 6.83 0.81 7.84
CA TRP A 60 7.43 0.46 9.12
C TRP A 60 7.74 1.72 9.92
N TYR A 61 7.43 1.65 11.20
CA TYR A 61 7.66 2.73 12.14
C TYR A 61 8.31 2.22 13.43
N ARG A 62 9.01 3.13 14.10
CA ARG A 62 9.54 2.95 15.45
C ARG A 62 9.03 4.08 16.34
N ALA A 63 8.65 3.75 17.57
CA ALA A 63 8.27 4.76 18.55
C ALA A 63 9.46 5.68 18.89
N ASN A 64 9.17 6.97 19.04
CA ASN A 64 10.10 8.02 19.43
C ASN A 64 9.38 8.99 20.40
N ARG A 65 10.11 9.88 21.08
CA ARG A 65 9.57 10.86 22.05
C ARG A 65 8.42 11.72 21.48
N ARG A 66 8.43 11.99 20.17
CA ARG A 66 7.45 12.85 19.48
C ARG A 66 6.38 12.07 18.69
N GLY A 67 6.34 10.75 18.77
CA GLY A 67 5.41 9.90 18.00
C GLY A 67 6.11 8.70 17.35
N TYR A 68 5.97 8.56 16.03
CA TYR A 68 6.42 7.40 15.26
C TYR A 68 7.30 7.81 14.09
N VAL A 69 8.53 7.32 14.03
CA VAL A 69 9.48 7.60 12.94
C VAL A 69 9.38 6.51 11.89
N VAL A 70 9.23 6.88 10.61
CA VAL A 70 9.32 5.95 9.49
C VAL A 70 10.73 5.36 9.43
N THR A 71 10.84 4.05 9.50
CA THR A 71 12.11 3.32 9.49
C THR A 71 12.08 2.18 8.48
N SER A 72 13.26 1.63 8.17
CA SER A 72 13.37 0.34 7.50
C SER A 72 13.10 -0.77 8.52
N ALA A 73 12.55 -1.89 8.07
CA ALA A 73 12.41 -3.06 8.92
C ALA A 73 13.80 -3.70 9.17
N PRO A 74 14.12 -4.12 10.41
CA PRO A 74 15.38 -4.78 10.68
C PRO A 74 15.42 -6.18 10.04
N VAL A 75 16.63 -6.61 9.69
CA VAL A 75 16.89 -7.95 9.13
C VAL A 75 16.44 -9.03 10.12
N GLY A 76 15.75 -10.05 9.62
CA GLY A 76 15.20 -11.14 10.41
C GLY A 76 13.82 -10.86 11.02
N LEU A 77 13.24 -9.67 10.82
CA LEU A 77 11.88 -9.39 11.30
C LEU A 77 10.86 -10.26 10.56
N ARG A 78 9.97 -10.90 11.33
CA ARG A 78 8.93 -11.81 10.84
C ARG A 78 7.59 -11.09 10.64
N VAL A 79 6.99 -11.23 9.46
CA VAL A 79 5.61 -10.79 9.17
C VAL A 79 4.76 -11.90 8.58
N LYS A 80 3.46 -11.88 8.89
CA LYS A 80 2.50 -12.88 8.38
C LYS A 80 2.06 -12.57 6.95
N THR A 81 1.83 -11.31 6.64
CA THR A 81 1.27 -10.86 5.37
C THR A 81 2.03 -9.65 4.86
N LEU A 82 2.16 -9.56 3.54
CA LEU A 82 2.69 -8.39 2.83
C LEU A 82 1.61 -7.83 1.92
N PRO A 83 1.59 -6.51 1.68
CA PRO A 83 0.68 -5.89 0.72
C PRO A 83 0.75 -6.54 -0.67
N ARG A 84 -0.35 -6.47 -1.43
CA ARG A 84 -0.45 -7.04 -2.78
C ARG A 84 0.52 -6.38 -3.76
N ALA A 85 0.82 -5.09 -3.58
CA ALA A 85 1.75 -4.31 -4.41
C ALA A 85 3.24 -4.66 -4.24
N ARG A 86 3.56 -5.88 -3.79
CA ARG A 86 4.93 -6.40 -3.70
C ARG A 86 5.40 -6.87 -5.08
N LYS A 87 6.69 -6.67 -5.37
CA LYS A 87 7.36 -7.23 -6.54
C LYS A 87 7.98 -8.58 -6.18
N VAL A 88 7.86 -9.59 -7.04
CA VAL A 88 8.58 -10.86 -6.86
C VAL A 88 9.87 -10.78 -7.66
N VAL A 89 10.99 -11.15 -7.04
CA VAL A 89 12.32 -11.14 -7.66
C VAL A 89 12.93 -12.52 -7.47
N VAL A 90 13.51 -13.09 -8.52
CA VAL A 90 14.21 -14.38 -8.46
C VAL A 90 15.71 -14.10 -8.52
N VAL A 91 16.46 -14.58 -7.52
CA VAL A 91 17.91 -14.45 -7.45
C VAL A 91 18.49 -15.82 -7.17
N LYS A 92 19.37 -16.33 -8.05
CA LYS A 92 20.02 -17.66 -7.90
C LYS A 92 19.01 -18.79 -7.64
N GLY A 93 17.92 -18.83 -8.39
CA GLY A 93 16.84 -19.83 -8.25
C GLY A 93 15.93 -19.65 -7.02
N LYS A 94 16.18 -18.66 -6.14
CA LYS A 94 15.38 -18.40 -4.95
C LYS A 94 14.42 -17.22 -5.17
N ARG A 95 13.17 -17.39 -4.74
CA ARG A 95 12.13 -16.33 -4.80
C ARG A 95 12.24 -15.39 -3.59
N TYR A 96 12.30 -14.11 -3.88
CA TYR A 96 12.27 -12.99 -2.95
C TYR A 96 11.10 -12.07 -3.27
N TYR A 97 10.66 -11.31 -2.28
CA TYR A 97 9.54 -10.38 -2.38
C TYR A 97 10.05 -9.01 -1.97
N ARG A 98 10.06 -8.05 -2.89
CA ARG A 98 10.51 -6.68 -2.64
C ARG A 98 9.31 -5.77 -2.48
N TYR A 99 9.29 -5.01 -1.40
CA TYR A 99 8.23 -4.05 -1.12
C TYR A 99 8.81 -2.79 -0.48
N ARG A 100 8.57 -1.63 -1.12
CA ARG A 100 9.06 -0.30 -0.70
C ARG A 100 10.55 -0.29 -0.32
N GLY A 101 11.39 -0.92 -1.14
CA GLY A 101 12.84 -0.98 -0.93
C GLY A 101 13.31 -2.08 0.03
N ILE A 102 12.41 -2.76 0.75
CA ILE A 102 12.74 -3.84 1.67
C ILE A 102 12.56 -5.19 0.97
N THR A 103 13.52 -6.09 1.14
CA THR A 103 13.46 -7.45 0.59
C THR A 103 13.01 -8.44 1.66
N TYR A 104 12.12 -9.35 1.27
CA TYR A 104 11.55 -10.38 2.13
C TYR A 104 11.71 -11.76 1.51
N GLN A 105 11.90 -12.78 2.33
CA GLN A 105 11.89 -14.18 1.94
C GLN A 105 10.75 -14.92 2.64
N LYS A 106 9.97 -15.68 1.88
CA LYS A 106 8.89 -16.51 2.43
C LYS A 106 9.47 -17.82 2.98
N ARG A 107 9.21 -18.13 4.25
CA ARG A 107 9.62 -19.37 4.94
C ARG A 107 8.49 -19.82 5.89
N ARG A 108 8.04 -21.07 5.79
CA ARG A 108 6.99 -21.67 6.65
C ARG A 108 5.75 -20.76 6.85
N GLY A 109 5.22 -20.20 5.75
CA GLY A 109 4.02 -19.34 5.80
C GLY A 109 4.23 -17.89 6.28
N HIS A 110 5.46 -17.53 6.69
CA HIS A 110 5.82 -16.17 7.10
C HIS A 110 6.82 -15.53 6.13
N PHE A 111 6.91 -14.21 6.14
CA PHE A 111 7.93 -13.45 5.43
C PHE A 111 8.95 -12.91 6.41
N TYR A 112 10.23 -13.05 6.08
CA TYR A 112 11.35 -12.57 6.87
C TYR A 112 12.09 -11.51 6.09
N VAL A 113 12.42 -10.40 6.73
CA VAL A 113 13.26 -9.36 6.13
C VAL A 113 14.66 -9.91 5.92
N VAL A 114 15.19 -9.76 4.71
CA VAL A 114 16.52 -10.21 4.32
C VAL A 114 17.24 -9.11 3.53
N THR A 115 18.56 -9.09 3.61
CA THR A 115 19.40 -8.33 2.71
C THR A 115 19.85 -9.26 1.58
N LEU A 116 19.89 -8.76 0.34
CA LEU A 116 20.41 -9.49 -0.81
C LEU A 116 21.90 -9.21 -0.99
#